data_AF-A0A6J6MJL2-F1
#
_entry.id   AF-A0A6J6MJL2-F1
#
_cell.length_a   1.000
_cell.length_b   1.000
_cell.length_c   1.000
_cell.angle_alpha   90.00
_cell.angle_beta   90.00
_cell.angle_gamma   90.00
#
_symmetry.space_group_name_H-M   'P 1'
#
loop_
_entity.id
_entity.type
_entity.pdbx_description
1 polymer ?
#
loop_
_entity_poly.entity_id
_entity_poly.type
_entity_poly.pdbx_seq_one_letter_code
_entity_poly.pdbx_strand_id
1 'polypeptide(L)' 'MTCRVSGEIMQHTQTDDMIFEIPEIISYLSSICELFPGDVIYTGTPSGVGAGRTPQRFLRAGDVIETTIQDLGTLINKCI' A
#
# COMPACT_ATOMS: atom_id res chain seq x y z
N MET A 1 -4.10 5.48 6.63
CA MET A 1 -2.84 5.19 5.88
C MET A 1 -2.51 6.33 4.92
N THR A 2 -1.24 6.74 4.85
CA THR A 2 -0.75 7.80 3.95
C THR A 2 0.54 7.38 3.27
N CYS A 3 0.72 7.71 1.99
CA CYS A 3 1.99 7.60 1.28
C CYS A 3 2.38 8.98 0.73
N ARG A 4 3.63 9.40 0.98
CA ARG A 4 4.22 10.62 0.41
C ARG A 4 5.40 10.28 -0.50
N VAL A 5 5.58 11.06 -1.56
CA VAL A 5 6.78 11.01 -2.41
C VAL A 5 7.42 12.38 -2.42
N SER A 6 8.61 12.49 -1.82
CA SER A 6 9.38 13.72 -1.68
C SER A 6 8.56 14.84 -1.03
N GLY A 7 7.86 14.49 0.06
CA GLY A 7 6.99 15.39 0.83
C GLY A 7 5.55 15.57 0.30
N GLU A 8 5.28 15.20 -0.95
CA GLU A 8 3.94 15.34 -1.54
C GLU A 8 3.07 14.12 -1.21
N ILE A 9 1.85 14.34 -0.69
CA ILE A 9 0.89 13.25 -0.43
C ILE A 9 0.42 12.65 -1.76
N MET A 10 0.74 11.37 -1.92
CA MET A 10 0.39 10.60 -3.12
C MET A 10 -0.83 9.73 -2.92
N GLN A 11 -0.98 9.14 -1.73
CA GLN A 11 -2.12 8.32 -1.36
C GLN A 11 -2.55 8.65 0.06
N HIS A 12 -3.85 8.63 0.33
CA HIS A 12 -4.41 8.85 1.65
C HIS A 12 -5.78 8.16 1.73
N THR A 13 -5.92 7.19 2.64
CA THR A 13 -7.19 6.50 2.89
C THR A 13 -7.21 5.95 4.32
N GLN A 14 -8.33 5.36 4.74
CA GLN A 14 -8.43 4.47 5.90
C GLN A 14 -8.65 3.02 5.43
N THR A 15 -8.53 2.05 6.34
CA THR A 15 -8.66 0.63 6.00
C THR A 15 -10.11 0.16 5.83
N ASP A 16 -11.09 1.00 6.17
CA ASP A 16 -12.52 0.76 5.97
C ASP A 16 -12.99 1.01 4.52
N ASP A 17 -12.09 1.48 3.65
CA ASP A 17 -12.29 1.67 2.21
C ASP A 17 -11.89 0.42 1.39
N MET A 18 -11.71 -0.73 2.05
CA MET A 18 -11.36 -1.98 1.38
C MET A 18 -12.59 -2.62 0.72
N ILE A 19 -12.44 -3.09 -0.52
CA ILE A 19 -13.51 -3.84 -1.23
C ILE A 19 -13.74 -5.20 -0.56
N PHE A 20 -12.67 -5.85 -0.11
CA PHE A 20 -12.68 -7.13 0.59
C PHE A 20 -11.94 -6.99 1.91
N GLU A 21 -12.58 -7.33 3.01
CA GLU A 21 -12.00 -7.21 4.34
C GLU A 21 -10.93 -8.29 4.60
N ILE A 22 -10.06 -8.07 5.59
CA ILE A 22 -8.97 -9.00 5.92
C ILE A 22 -9.44 -10.46 6.12
N PRO A 23 -10.54 -10.75 6.86
CA PRO A 23 -11.02 -12.12 7.01
C PRO A 23 -11.47 -12.76 5.70
N GLU A 24 -12.03 -11.97 4.77
CA GLU A 24 -12.48 -12.45 3.47
C GLU A 24 -11.29 -12.80 2.57
N ILE A 25 -10.24 -11.97 2.57
CA ILE A 25 -9.00 -12.23 1.83
C ILE A 25 -8.35 -13.55 2.32
N ILE A 26 -8.24 -13.74 3.64
CA ILE A 26 -7.68 -14.97 4.22
C ILE A 26 -8.54 -16.19 3.86
N SER A 27 -9.86 -16.07 3.99
CA SER A 27 -10.79 -17.15 3.64
C SER A 27 -10.70 -17.55 2.17
N TYR A 28 -10.64 -16.56 1.26
CA TYR A 28 -10.55 -16.83 -0.17
C TYR A 28 -9.24 -17.52 -0.54
N LEU A 29 -8.10 -16.98 -0.10
CA LEU A 29 -6.78 -17.56 -0.41
C LEU A 29 -6.63 -18.97 0.14
N SER A 30 -7.05 -19.21 1.40
CA SER A 30 -6.98 -20.53 2.04
C SER A 30 -7.87 -21.60 1.39
N SER A 31 -8.87 -21.20 0.59
CA SER A 31 -9.67 -22.14 -0.19
C SER A 31 -8.98 -22.64 -1.47
N ILE A 32 -7.91 -21.97 -1.89
CA ILE A 32 -7.17 -22.24 -3.13
C ILE A 32 -5.80 -22.87 -2.84
N CYS A 33 -5.10 -22.36 -1.81
CA CYS A 33 -3.79 -22.87 -1.40
C CYS A 33 -3.68 -22.96 0.13
N GLU A 34 -2.81 -23.83 0.61
CA GLU A 34 -2.44 -23.88 2.03
C GLU A 34 -1.64 -22.61 2.40
N LEU A 35 -2.06 -21.94 3.48
CA LEU A 35 -1.33 -20.81 4.07
C LEU A 35 -0.46 -21.30 5.22
N PHE A 36 0.79 -20.86 5.28
CA PHE A 36 1.75 -21.27 6.29
C PHE A 36 2.04 -20.15 7.30
N PRO A 37 2.42 -20.49 8.55
CA PRO A 37 2.91 -19.51 9.50
C PRO A 37 4.12 -18.73 8.93
N GLY A 38 4.00 -17.40 8.91
CA GLY A 38 5.02 -16.52 8.34
C GLY A 38 4.71 -16.00 6.94
N ASP A 39 3.64 -16.48 6.30
CA ASP A 39 3.18 -15.93 5.03
C ASP A 39 2.77 -14.46 5.16
N VAL A 40 3.06 -13.68 4.11
CA VAL A 40 2.78 -12.24 4.05
C VAL A 40 1.79 -11.97 2.93
N ILE A 41 0.65 -11.36 3.27
CA ILE A 41 -0.39 -10.95 2.32
C ILE A 41 -0.37 -9.43 2.22
N TYR A 42 -0.14 -8.91 1.02
CA TYR A 42 -0.33 -7.49 0.70
C TYR A 42 -1.78 -7.28 0.27
N THR A 43 -2.54 -6.57 1.08
CA THR A 43 -4.02 -6.55 1.03
C THR A 43 -4.60 -5.55 0.02
N GLY A 44 -3.75 -4.85 -0.72
CA GLY A 44 -4.13 -3.89 -1.75
C GLY A 44 -3.53 -2.50 -1.53
N THR A 45 -3.94 -1.56 -2.38
CA THR A 45 -3.51 -0.17 -2.32
C THR A 45 -4.68 0.74 -2.68
N PRO A 46 -4.82 1.92 -2.04
CA PRO A 46 -5.85 2.88 -2.39
C PRO A 46 -5.56 3.62 -3.70
N SER A 47 -6.50 4.49 -4.09
CA SER A 47 -6.30 5.45 -5.16
C SER A 47 -5.08 6.36 -4.94
N GLY A 48 -4.61 7.00 -6.02
CA GLY A 48 -3.48 7.95 -5.97
C GLY A 48 -2.15 7.40 -6.47
N VAL A 49 -2.09 6.13 -6.89
CA VAL A 49 -0.93 5.55 -7.57
C VAL A 49 -0.52 6.38 -8.78
N GLY A 50 0.78 6.44 -9.04
CA GLY A 50 1.38 7.27 -10.07
C GLY A 50 0.80 7.11 -11.48
N ALA A 51 0.48 5.87 -11.85
CA ALA A 51 -0.08 5.52 -13.15
C ALA A 51 -1.53 6.02 -13.35
N GLY A 52 -2.28 6.22 -12.26
CA GLY A 52 -3.67 6.69 -12.28
C GLY A 52 -3.83 8.21 -12.24
N ARG A 53 -2.73 8.97 -12.32
CA ARG A 53 -2.73 10.44 -12.29
C ARG A 53 -2.69 11.02 -13.70
N THR A 54 -3.16 12.27 -13.82
CA THR A 54 -3.09 13.06 -15.06
C THR A 54 -2.47 14.43 -14.75
N PRO A 55 -1.22 14.71 -15.17
CA PRO A 55 -0.30 13.78 -15.85
C PRO A 55 0.16 12.63 -14.95
N GLN A 56 0.60 11.53 -15.56
CA GLN A 56 1.17 10.41 -14.82
C GLN A 56 2.45 10.82 -14.09
N ARG A 57 2.65 10.25 -12.89
CA ARG A 57 3.86 10.50 -12.08
C ARG A 57 4.47 9.19 -11.64
N PHE A 58 5.62 8.83 -12.21
CA PHE A 58 6.42 7.70 -11.76
C PHE A 58 7.58 8.17 -10.87
N LEU A 59 8.11 7.24 -10.07
CA LEU A 59 9.26 7.48 -9.20
C LEU A 59 10.50 7.81 -10.04
N ARG A 60 11.35 8.67 -9.49
CA ARG A 60 12.64 9.05 -10.07
C ARG A 60 13.77 8.78 -9.08
N ALA A 61 14.99 8.65 -9.60
CA ALA A 61 16.17 8.57 -8.75
C ALA A 61 16.23 9.78 -7.81
N GLY A 62 16.49 9.51 -6.53
CA GLY A 62 16.50 10.51 -5.46
C GLY A 62 15.16 10.75 -4.76
N ASP A 63 14.03 10.28 -5.30
CA ASP A 63 12.75 10.38 -4.61
C ASP A 63 12.77 9.63 -3.28
N VAL A 64 12.12 10.22 -2.26
CA VAL A 64 11.94 9.58 -0.95
C VAL A 64 10.48 9.22 -0.77
N ILE A 65 10.20 7.94 -0.56
CA ILE A 65 8.86 7.41 -0.31
C ILE A 65 8.69 7.25 1.20
N GLU A 66 7.65 7.85 1.76
CA GLU A 66 7.28 7.74 3.17
C GLU A 66 5.86 7.16 3.27
N THR A 67 5.75 5.92 3.74
CA THR A 67 4.45 5.23 3.91
C THR A 67 4.15 5.04 5.38
N THR A 68 3.02 5.58 5.84
CA THR A 68 2.58 5.53 7.24
C THR A 68 1.24 4.83 7.37
N ILE A 69 1.16 3.86 8.26
CA ILE A 69 -0.10 3.32 8.78
C ILE A 69 -0.22 3.78 10.23
N GLN A 70 -1.36 4.38 10.57
CA GLN A 70 -1.62 4.84 11.93
C GLN A 70 -1.49 3.65 12.89
N ASP A 71 -0.87 3.88 14.04
CA ASP A 71 -0.65 2.88 15.09
C ASP A 71 0.29 1.71 14.75
N LEU A 72 0.80 1.62 13.51
CA LEU A 72 1.81 0.65 13.10
C LEU A 72 3.20 1.28 12.94
N GLY A 73 3.30 2.41 12.22
CA GLY A 73 4.56 3.11 12.01
C GLY A 73 4.74 3.65 10.60
N THR A 74 5.96 4.13 10.33
CA THR A 74 6.35 4.72 9.04
C THR A 74 7.54 3.98 8.44
N LEU A 75 7.41 3.57 7.18
CA LEU A 75 8.50 3.05 6.36
C LEU A 75 9.00 4.16 5.42
N ILE A 76 10.33 4.36 5.37
CA ILE A 76 10.97 5.37 4.53
C ILE A 76 11.99 4.70 3.61
N ASN A 77 11.85 4.88 2.31
CA ASN A 77 12.77 4.35 1.31
C ASN A 77 13.20 5.44 0.32
N LYS A 78 14.47 5.42 -0.09
CA LYS A 78 15.00 6.32 -1.12
C LYS A 78 15.18 5.55 -2.43
N CYS A 79 14.62 6.05 -3.51
CA CYS A 79 14.83 5.54 -4.86
C CYS A 79 16.26 5.84 -5.31
N ILE A 80 16.99 4.82 -5.78
CA ILE A 80 18.36 4.92 -6.31
C ILE A 80 18.42 4.47 -7.77
#